data_AF-A0A817V929-F1
#
_entry.id   AF-A0A817V929-F1
#
_cell.length_a   1.000
_cell.length_b   1.000
_cell.length_c   1.000
_cell.angle_alpha   90.00
_cell.angle_beta   90.00
_cell.angle_gamma   90.00
#
_symmetry.space_group_name_H-M   'P 1'
#
loop_
_entity.id
_entity.type
_entity.pdbx_description
1 polymer ?
#
loop_
_entity_poly.entity_id
_entity_poly.type
_entity_poly.pdbx_seq_one_letter_code
_entity_poly.pdbx_strand_id
1 'polypeptide(L)'
;MASFSSSSSISLIKPIRKRRLNSPNDHIMVLIKEWYNDAKANGTQTIHCYRKALRSLEKYPLRLETGSDCRILNGFGEKICEMIDQNLNINKKSITPKKTLCKTVSMSNFDDRKKPNRIINLSDNDEDKTASPPAKQAKLNNETKKIKKTCSAGPKLFNNPTNMTIQSTTISTLLGIIDLPVKKNLIEPKSVQTLKAGSYHIILCIDNAEASRPTQKILLENLTKNSINFEVRKLNIGDFLWTVRSNDSDIKVEAILDYIIERKRLDDLSKSIIDGRYNEQKFRLKQCGITNLIYLVESIKNTNAPGILTPAALNQAIVNTQVAEDFFVREVSNPVEMANYLVTMTKHLIAHFKDKTLHILSDTDMSNNYKTSYNDSEHYVMTFDSFNSGTIKSKPPTVKEMFARALMQIAGMSVDNVLALTEVYPTPAKLLEAYNQCSNEKERKLMLSSIKKVTSNRKLGKVLSTAIEMLFNNLSYQ
;
A
#
# COMPACT_ATOMS: atom_id res chain seq x y z
N MET A 1 48.83 38.17 -45.93
CA MET A 1 48.76 36.70 -45.84
C MET A 1 48.28 36.39 -44.43
N ALA A 2 46.98 36.08 -44.27
CA ALA A 2 46.47 34.73 -43.94
C ALA A 2 47.06 34.20 -42.61
N SER A 3 46.33 33.80 -41.56
CA SER A 3 44.95 33.31 -41.48
C SER A 3 44.53 33.02 -40.02
N PHE A 4 43.28 33.36 -39.71
CA PHE A 4 42.29 32.81 -38.75
C PHE A 4 42.63 31.67 -37.75
N SER A 5 42.17 31.82 -36.50
CA SER A 5 41.16 30.93 -35.85
C SER A 5 40.81 31.47 -34.45
N SER A 6 39.67 32.17 -34.31
CA SER A 6 38.38 31.66 -33.78
C SER A 6 38.36 31.35 -32.28
N SER A 7 38.04 32.38 -31.50
CA SER A 7 37.51 32.30 -30.15
C SER A 7 36.07 31.76 -30.18
N SER A 8 35.78 30.74 -29.38
CA SER A 8 34.41 30.29 -29.11
C SER A 8 34.28 29.87 -27.65
N SER A 9 33.52 30.69 -26.93
CA SER A 9 33.20 30.63 -25.51
C SER A 9 32.45 29.34 -25.15
N ILE A 10 33.05 28.50 -24.29
CA ILE A 10 32.34 27.38 -23.66
C ILE A 10 31.68 27.91 -22.39
N SER A 11 30.35 27.94 -22.40
CA SER A 11 29.52 28.30 -21.25
C SER A 11 29.56 27.19 -20.19
N LEU A 12 29.85 27.58 -18.95
CA LEU A 12 29.89 26.73 -17.76
C LEU A 12 28.50 26.14 -17.45
N ILE A 13 28.36 24.83 -17.61
CA ILE A 13 27.20 24.05 -17.16
C ILE A 13 27.23 23.99 -15.62
N LYS A 14 26.21 24.54 -14.97
CA LYS A 14 26.03 24.47 -13.50
C LYS A 14 25.67 23.05 -13.04
N PRO A 15 26.16 22.58 -11.89
CA PRO A 15 25.94 21.21 -11.43
C PRO A 15 24.48 20.97 -11.02
N ILE A 16 23.94 19.82 -11.45
CA ILE A 16 22.60 19.32 -11.14
C ILE A 16 22.51 18.99 -9.64
N ARG A 17 21.64 19.67 -8.90
CA ARG A 17 21.31 19.35 -7.50
C ARG A 17 20.62 17.99 -7.43
N LYS A 18 21.13 17.07 -6.59
CA LYS A 18 20.47 15.81 -6.22
C LYS A 18 19.05 16.08 -5.71
N ARG A 19 18.03 15.74 -6.50
CA ARG A 19 16.63 15.70 -6.06
C ARG A 19 16.44 14.49 -5.13
N ARG A 20 15.83 14.72 -3.96
CA ARG A 20 15.27 13.64 -3.12
C ARG A 20 14.26 12.85 -3.97
N LEU A 21 14.42 11.53 -3.99
CA LEU A 21 13.50 10.59 -4.63
C LEU A 21 12.22 10.53 -3.76
N ASN A 22 11.06 10.77 -4.37
CA ASN A 22 9.73 10.78 -3.74
C ASN A 22 8.98 9.45 -3.88
N SER A 23 9.49 8.48 -4.66
CA SER A 23 8.95 7.10 -4.76
C SER A 23 10.08 6.06 -4.83
N PRO A 24 9.93 4.87 -4.20
CA PRO A 24 10.94 3.80 -4.22
C PRO A 24 11.43 3.43 -5.64
N ASN A 25 10.56 3.57 -6.64
CA ASN A 25 10.81 3.21 -8.04
C ASN A 25 11.10 4.41 -8.96
N ASP A 26 11.44 5.57 -8.39
CA ASP A 26 11.57 6.82 -9.16
C ASP A 26 12.55 6.75 -10.34
N HIS A 27 13.66 6.02 -10.17
CA HIS A 27 14.68 5.88 -11.20
C HIS A 27 14.13 5.17 -12.47
N ILE A 28 13.30 4.15 -12.32
CA ILE A 28 12.63 3.46 -13.45
C ILE A 28 11.44 4.31 -13.95
N MET A 29 10.74 4.98 -13.03
CA MET A 29 9.64 5.89 -13.39
C MET A 29 10.08 7.04 -14.30
N VAL A 30 11.26 7.60 -14.09
CA VAL A 30 11.81 8.66 -14.95
C VAL A 30 12.07 8.14 -16.36
N LEU A 31 12.73 6.98 -16.49
CA LEU A 31 13.00 6.33 -17.77
C LEU A 31 11.72 6.08 -18.58
N ILE A 32 10.69 5.52 -17.96
CA ILE A 32 9.44 5.22 -18.66
C ILE A 32 8.67 6.51 -18.99
N LYS A 33 8.77 7.57 -18.16
CA LYS A 33 8.19 8.88 -18.48
C LYS A 33 8.84 9.51 -19.70
N GLU A 34 10.15 9.39 -19.85
CA GLU A 34 10.89 9.84 -21.04
C GLU A 34 10.40 9.10 -22.28
N TRP A 35 10.38 7.77 -22.26
CA TRP A 35 9.89 6.98 -23.40
C TRP A 35 8.40 7.21 -23.70
N TYR A 36 7.60 7.47 -22.67
CA TYR A 36 6.19 7.84 -22.84
C TYR A 36 6.06 9.17 -23.59
N ASN A 37 6.87 10.18 -23.25
CA ASN A 37 6.86 11.48 -23.91
C ASN A 37 7.36 11.37 -25.36
N ASP A 38 8.40 10.58 -25.62
CA ASP A 38 8.91 10.33 -26.96
C ASP A 38 7.88 9.60 -27.84
N ALA A 39 7.25 8.56 -27.29
CA ALA A 39 6.17 7.84 -27.97
C ALA A 39 4.98 8.76 -28.29
N LYS A 40 4.66 9.68 -27.37
CA LYS A 40 3.59 10.67 -27.54
C LYS A 40 3.92 11.71 -28.62
N ALA A 41 5.18 12.16 -28.69
CA ALA A 41 5.64 13.06 -29.75
C ALA A 41 5.61 12.39 -31.13
N ASN A 42 5.93 11.10 -31.19
CA ASN A 42 5.99 10.33 -32.43
C ASN A 42 4.65 9.65 -32.81
N GLY A 43 3.60 9.80 -32.01
CA GLY A 43 2.27 9.24 -32.29
C GLY A 43 2.20 7.71 -32.32
N THR A 44 3.07 7.02 -31.61
CA THR A 44 3.16 5.55 -31.69
C THR A 44 2.12 4.85 -30.81
N GLN A 45 1.71 3.63 -31.20
CA GLN A 45 0.74 2.85 -30.41
C GLN A 45 1.28 2.38 -29.05
N THR A 46 2.60 2.44 -28.83
CA THR A 46 3.28 2.02 -27.58
C THR A 46 3.02 2.95 -26.40
N ILE A 47 2.45 4.15 -26.63
CA ILE A 47 2.00 5.09 -25.59
C ILE A 47 1.11 4.39 -24.54
N HIS A 48 0.21 3.51 -24.99
CA HIS A 48 -0.71 2.78 -24.11
C HIS A 48 0.03 1.82 -23.19
N CYS A 49 1.10 1.17 -23.68
CA CYS A 49 1.94 0.27 -22.91
C CYS A 49 2.72 1.02 -21.83
N TYR A 50 3.39 2.13 -22.18
CA TYR A 50 4.12 2.94 -21.21
C TYR A 50 3.20 3.58 -20.16
N ARG A 51 2.00 4.01 -20.55
CA ARG A 51 1.01 4.53 -19.60
C ARG A 51 0.53 3.44 -18.62
N LYS A 52 0.39 2.20 -19.08
CA LYS A 52 0.04 1.05 -18.23
C LYS A 52 1.20 0.72 -17.28
N ALA A 53 2.43 0.71 -17.77
CA ALA A 53 3.63 0.48 -16.99
C ALA A 53 3.83 1.54 -15.88
N LEU A 54 3.66 2.83 -16.20
CA LEU A 54 3.75 3.92 -15.22
C LEU A 54 2.72 3.78 -14.09
N ARG A 55 1.47 3.47 -14.43
CA ARG A 55 0.40 3.26 -13.43
C ARG A 55 0.71 2.08 -12.51
N SER A 56 1.34 1.03 -13.01
CA SER A 56 1.72 -0.12 -12.21
C SER A 56 2.88 0.20 -11.27
N LEU A 57 3.91 0.92 -11.75
CA LEU A 57 5.02 1.37 -10.90
C LEU A 57 4.58 2.36 -9.81
N GLU A 58 3.64 3.25 -10.11
CA GLU A 58 3.10 4.21 -9.11
C GLU A 58 2.41 3.51 -7.94
N LYS A 59 1.79 2.35 -8.20
CA LYS A 59 1.09 1.56 -7.19
C LYS A 59 1.99 0.56 -6.48
N TYR A 60 3.13 0.23 -7.08
CA TYR A 60 4.00 -0.80 -6.55
C TYR A 60 4.91 -0.24 -5.44
N PRO A 61 4.74 -0.70 -4.19
CA PRO A 61 5.37 -0.08 -3.03
C PRO A 61 6.82 -0.52 -2.79
N LEU A 62 7.29 -1.56 -3.49
CA LEU A 62 8.64 -2.11 -3.30
C LEU A 62 9.59 -1.60 -4.36
N ARG A 63 10.85 -1.44 -3.98
CA ARG A 63 11.90 -1.03 -4.90
C ARG A 63 12.19 -2.15 -5.90
N LEU A 64 12.21 -1.80 -7.17
CA LEU A 64 12.65 -2.61 -8.30
C LEU A 64 14.00 -2.08 -8.73
N GLU A 65 14.98 -2.95 -8.95
CA GLU A 65 16.35 -2.54 -9.30
C GLU A 65 16.72 -2.91 -10.73
N THR A 66 16.00 -3.84 -11.33
CA THR A 66 16.22 -4.33 -12.69
C THR A 66 14.93 -4.32 -13.52
N GLY A 67 15.09 -4.30 -14.84
CA GLY A 67 14.00 -4.51 -15.78
C GLY A 67 13.37 -5.88 -15.61
N SER A 68 14.18 -6.90 -15.28
CA SER A 68 13.70 -8.23 -14.90
C SER A 68 12.76 -8.21 -13.69
N ASP A 69 13.08 -7.42 -12.65
CA ASP A 69 12.18 -7.25 -11.50
C ASP A 69 10.85 -6.63 -11.92
N CYS A 70 10.85 -5.73 -12.92
CA CYS A 70 9.62 -5.07 -13.37
C CYS A 70 8.65 -6.00 -14.09
N ARG A 71 9.07 -7.21 -14.51
CA ARG A 71 8.24 -8.17 -15.25
C ARG A 71 6.98 -8.59 -14.50
N ILE A 72 7.02 -8.52 -13.17
CA ILE A 72 5.90 -8.78 -12.27
C ILE A 72 4.77 -7.75 -12.40
N LEU A 73 5.07 -6.58 -12.97
CA LEU A 73 4.14 -5.46 -13.06
C LEU A 73 3.37 -5.47 -14.38
N ASN A 74 2.10 -5.07 -14.29
CA ASN A 74 1.24 -4.93 -15.45
C ASN A 74 1.78 -3.87 -16.42
N GLY A 75 1.97 -4.25 -17.69
CA GLY A 75 2.48 -3.34 -18.73
C GLY A 75 4.00 -3.42 -18.96
N PHE A 76 4.70 -4.31 -18.26
CA PHE A 76 6.12 -4.60 -18.49
C PHE A 76 6.29 -5.89 -19.29
N GLY A 77 6.26 -5.76 -20.62
CA GLY A 77 6.63 -6.86 -21.52
C GLY A 77 8.15 -7.01 -21.60
N GLU A 78 8.60 -8.14 -22.16
CA GLU A 78 10.01 -8.51 -22.31
C GLU A 78 10.88 -7.37 -22.88
N LYS A 79 10.39 -6.72 -23.95
CA LYS A 79 11.05 -5.57 -24.58
C LYS A 79 11.23 -4.36 -23.65
N ILE A 80 10.25 -4.07 -22.78
CA ILE A 80 10.33 -2.93 -21.85
C ILE A 80 11.32 -3.26 -20.72
N CYS A 81 11.30 -4.50 -20.22
CA CYS A 81 12.26 -4.98 -19.24
C CYS A 81 13.70 -4.90 -19.77
N GLU A 82 13.94 -5.39 -20.99
CA GLU A 82 15.26 -5.31 -21.65
C GLU A 82 15.73 -3.88 -21.84
N MET A 83 14.83 -2.98 -22.30
CA MET A 83 15.16 -1.56 -22.45
C MET A 83 15.54 -0.92 -21.11
N ILE A 84 14.90 -1.31 -20.00
CA ILE A 84 15.24 -0.82 -18.66
C ILE A 84 16.62 -1.34 -18.26
N ASP A 85 16.88 -2.63 -18.40
CA ASP A 85 18.18 -3.23 -18.05
C ASP A 85 19.33 -2.62 -18.87
N GLN A 86 19.11 -2.34 -20.16
CA GLN A 86 20.07 -1.65 -21.02
C GLN A 86 20.35 -0.22 -20.54
N ASN A 87 19.32 0.56 -20.21
CA ASN A 87 19.49 1.94 -19.75
C ASN A 87 20.09 2.06 -18.35
N LEU A 88 19.77 1.13 -17.44
CA LEU A 88 20.37 1.06 -16.12
C LEU A 88 21.86 0.66 -16.20
N ASN A 89 22.24 -0.22 -17.13
CA ASN A 89 23.64 -0.58 -17.38
C ASN A 89 24.44 0.55 -18.05
N ILE A 90 23.83 1.33 -18.94
CA ILE A 90 24.45 2.52 -19.56
C ILE A 90 24.79 3.56 -18.47
N ASN A 91 23.89 3.77 -17.51
CA ASN A 91 24.11 4.70 -16.39
C ASN A 91 25.11 4.20 -15.33
N LYS A 92 25.37 2.88 -15.23
CA LYS A 92 26.46 2.33 -14.40
C LYS A 92 27.84 2.52 -15.03
N LYS A 93 27.95 2.52 -16.36
CA LYS A 93 29.23 2.73 -17.08
C LYS A 93 29.71 4.18 -17.06
N SER A 94 28.82 5.15 -16.84
CA SER A 94 29.15 6.59 -16.73
C SER A 94 29.62 7.02 -15.34
N ILE A 95 29.63 6.13 -14.34
CA ILE A 95 30.13 6.38 -12.98
C ILE A 95 31.22 5.34 -12.65
N THR A 96 32.46 5.59 -13.11
CA THR A 96 33.64 4.92 -12.55
C THR A 96 34.35 5.86 -11.57
N PRO A 97 34.65 5.44 -10.33
CA PRO A 97 35.50 6.23 -9.45
C PRO A 97 36.96 6.18 -9.92
N LYS A 98 37.61 7.34 -9.99
CA LYS A 98 39.06 7.45 -10.14
C LYS A 98 39.75 6.67 -9.02
N LYS A 99 40.77 5.89 -9.38
CA LYS A 99 41.68 5.17 -8.48
C LYS A 99 42.17 6.07 -7.35
N THR A 100 42.05 5.61 -6.11
CA THR A 100 42.94 6.03 -5.03
C THR A 100 43.43 4.78 -4.30
N LEU A 101 44.74 4.66 -4.28
CA LEU A 101 45.55 3.64 -3.66
C LEU A 101 45.50 3.84 -2.13
N CYS A 102 45.12 2.82 -1.37
CA CYS A 102 45.55 2.69 0.02
C CYS A 102 45.72 1.21 0.37
N LYS A 103 46.89 0.94 0.95
CA LYS A 103 47.48 -0.34 1.33
C LYS A 103 46.98 -0.80 2.70
N THR A 104 47.09 -2.12 2.93
CA THR A 104 47.24 -2.86 4.21
C THR A 104 45.97 -3.02 5.06
N VAL A 105 45.63 -4.13 5.71
CA VAL A 105 46.42 -5.26 6.26
C VAL A 105 45.64 -6.59 6.09
N SER A 106 46.43 -7.64 5.90
CA SER A 106 46.17 -9.08 5.84
C SER A 106 45.41 -9.72 7.02
N MET A 107 44.69 -10.81 6.74
CA MET A 107 44.79 -12.07 7.49
C MET A 107 44.64 -13.25 6.52
N SER A 108 45.80 -13.84 6.19
CA SER A 108 46.07 -15.23 5.77
C SER A 108 45.40 -16.24 6.72
N ASN A 109 45.20 -17.52 6.46
CA ASN A 109 45.36 -18.46 5.34
C ASN A 109 44.70 -19.74 5.90
N PHE A 110 44.04 -20.55 5.07
CA PHE A 110 44.16 -22.00 5.21
C PHE A 110 44.03 -22.65 3.83
N ASP A 111 44.83 -23.68 3.68
CA ASP A 111 45.54 -24.09 2.49
C ASP A 111 44.80 -25.18 1.71
N ASP A 112 44.89 -25.07 0.39
CA ASP A 112 45.34 -26.10 -0.55
C ASP A 112 44.59 -27.43 -0.85
N ARG A 113 44.51 -27.63 -2.18
CA ARG A 113 44.83 -28.85 -2.95
C ARG A 113 43.78 -29.97 -3.11
N LYS A 114 43.15 -30.03 -4.29
CA LYS A 114 43.50 -30.97 -5.41
C LYS A 114 42.42 -30.99 -6.51
N LYS A 115 42.86 -30.73 -7.76
CA LYS A 115 42.35 -31.32 -9.02
C LYS A 115 43.47 -32.23 -9.55
N PRO A 116 43.21 -33.29 -10.35
CA PRO A 116 43.07 -33.09 -11.80
C PRO A 116 42.22 -34.13 -12.58
N ASN A 117 41.77 -33.71 -13.78
CA ASN A 117 41.56 -34.44 -15.07
C ASN A 117 40.67 -35.72 -15.06
N ARG A 118 39.91 -36.10 -16.11
CA ARG A 118 40.14 -36.05 -17.56
C ARG A 118 38.86 -36.46 -18.35
N ILE A 119 38.56 -35.74 -19.43
CA ILE A 119 38.07 -36.15 -20.79
C ILE A 119 37.43 -37.55 -20.96
N ILE A 120 36.25 -37.63 -21.61
CA ILE A 120 35.91 -38.52 -22.75
C ILE A 120 34.75 -37.86 -23.55
N ASN A 121 34.98 -37.70 -24.86
CA ASN A 121 33.99 -37.43 -25.91
C ASN A 121 33.11 -38.66 -26.16
N LEU A 122 31.88 -38.50 -26.69
CA LEU A 122 31.34 -39.36 -27.74
C LEU A 122 30.10 -38.70 -28.38
N SER A 123 30.08 -38.78 -29.70
CA SER A 123 29.15 -38.22 -30.67
C SER A 123 28.11 -39.26 -31.13
N ASP A 124 27.14 -38.77 -31.91
CA ASP A 124 26.30 -39.47 -32.92
C ASP A 124 25.22 -40.45 -32.41
N ASN A 125 23.92 -40.15 -32.56
CA ASN A 125 23.03 -40.20 -33.73
C ASN A 125 22.52 -41.62 -34.07
N ASP A 126 21.18 -41.78 -34.09
CA ASP A 126 20.36 -42.37 -35.19
C ASP A 126 18.95 -42.70 -34.63
N GLU A 127 17.90 -41.97 -35.05
CA GLU A 127 16.95 -42.24 -36.16
C GLU A 127 15.73 -43.07 -35.71
N ASP A 128 14.51 -42.52 -35.82
CA ASP A 128 13.54 -42.97 -36.84
C ASP A 128 12.36 -41.97 -37.02
N LYS A 129 11.75 -42.05 -38.21
CA LYS A 129 10.97 -41.08 -38.98
C LYS A 129 9.45 -41.12 -38.71
N THR A 130 8.73 -40.05 -39.08
CA THR A 130 7.74 -40.03 -40.22
C THR A 130 6.86 -38.75 -40.31
N ALA A 131 6.96 -38.08 -41.47
CA ALA A 131 5.96 -37.39 -42.33
C ALA A 131 4.92 -36.32 -41.82
N SER A 132 5.17 -35.03 -42.13
CA SER A 132 4.49 -34.09 -43.09
C SER A 132 2.94 -34.11 -43.37
N PRO A 133 2.27 -33.02 -43.88
CA PRO A 133 2.53 -31.55 -43.85
C PRO A 133 1.20 -30.67 -43.79
N PRO A 134 1.04 -29.39 -44.31
CA PRO A 134 0.30 -28.30 -43.62
C PRO A 134 -0.91 -27.71 -44.39
N ALA A 135 -1.69 -26.78 -43.80
CA ALA A 135 -2.72 -26.02 -44.52
C ALA A 135 -2.77 -24.51 -44.18
N LYS A 136 -3.10 -23.73 -45.22
CA LYS A 136 -2.86 -22.30 -45.46
C LYS A 136 -3.84 -21.32 -44.79
N GLN A 137 -3.33 -20.10 -44.64
CA GLN A 137 -4.03 -18.84 -44.37
C GLN A 137 -5.03 -18.44 -45.47
N ALA A 138 -6.09 -17.75 -45.07
CA ALA A 138 -6.88 -16.89 -45.94
C ALA A 138 -7.10 -15.51 -45.28
N LYS A 139 -6.71 -14.45 -46.00
CA LYS A 139 -6.97 -13.04 -45.70
C LYS A 139 -8.39 -12.67 -46.16
N LEU A 140 -9.04 -11.75 -45.45
CA LEU A 140 -10.11 -10.92 -46.02
C LEU A 140 -9.94 -9.47 -45.54
N ASN A 141 -9.77 -8.57 -46.51
CA ASN A 141 -9.81 -7.11 -46.36
C ASN A 141 -11.27 -6.63 -46.28
N ASN A 142 -11.50 -5.51 -45.61
CA ASN A 142 -12.53 -4.55 -46.04
C ASN A 142 -12.19 -3.13 -45.54
N GLU A 143 -12.17 -2.19 -46.49
CA GLU A 143 -12.05 -0.75 -46.29
C GLU A 143 -13.39 -0.14 -45.85
N THR A 144 -13.36 0.99 -45.12
CA THR A 144 -14.33 2.09 -45.32
C THR A 144 -13.93 3.41 -44.64
N LYS A 145 -13.69 4.41 -45.50
CA LYS A 145 -14.09 5.84 -45.49
C LYS A 145 -13.88 6.76 -44.25
N LYS A 146 -13.19 7.88 -44.55
CA LYS A 146 -13.01 9.13 -43.79
C LYS A 146 -14.32 9.85 -43.44
N ILE A 147 -14.41 10.40 -42.23
CA ILE A 147 -15.22 11.60 -41.91
C ILE A 147 -14.36 12.55 -41.05
N LYS A 148 -14.16 13.78 -41.54
CA LYS A 148 -13.61 14.92 -40.79
C LYS A 148 -14.73 15.55 -39.94
N LYS A 149 -14.49 15.78 -38.66
CA LYS A 149 -15.24 16.74 -37.83
C LYS A 149 -14.26 17.59 -37.01
N THR A 150 -14.28 18.89 -37.29
CA THR A 150 -13.63 19.96 -36.54
C THR A 150 -14.56 20.42 -35.42
N CYS A 151 -14.12 20.38 -34.16
CA CYS A 151 -14.71 21.18 -33.08
C CYS A 151 -13.67 21.47 -31.98
N SER A 152 -13.55 22.74 -31.61
CA SER A 152 -12.69 23.30 -30.56
C SER A 152 -13.02 22.72 -29.17
N ALA A 153 -12.02 22.18 -28.46
CA ALA A 153 -12.18 21.70 -27.10
C ALA A 153 -11.72 22.76 -26.08
N GLY A 154 -12.63 23.20 -25.21
CA GLY A 154 -12.30 23.92 -23.97
C GLY A 154 -11.50 23.04 -22.98
N PRO A 155 -10.94 23.63 -21.92
CA PRO A 155 -10.09 22.92 -20.96
C PRO A 155 -10.88 21.81 -20.25
N LYS A 156 -10.31 20.60 -20.25
CA LYS A 156 -10.89 19.43 -19.56
C LYS A 156 -10.78 19.63 -18.05
N LEU A 157 -11.90 19.94 -17.40
CA LEU A 157 -12.00 20.19 -15.96
C LEU A 157 -11.98 18.90 -15.10
N PHE A 158 -12.26 17.74 -15.70
CA PHE A 158 -12.44 16.48 -14.98
C PHE A 158 -11.41 15.41 -15.38
N ASN A 159 -10.94 14.65 -14.39
CA ASN A 159 -10.09 13.47 -14.60
C ASN A 159 -10.93 12.20 -14.85
N ASN A 160 -10.37 11.25 -15.61
CA ASN A 160 -11.02 9.99 -15.97
C ASN A 160 -11.37 9.11 -14.73
N PRO A 161 -12.52 8.42 -14.72
CA PRO A 161 -13.08 7.73 -13.54
C PRO A 161 -12.33 6.47 -13.06
N THR A 162 -11.35 5.96 -13.81
CA THR A 162 -10.68 4.67 -13.51
C THR A 162 -9.72 4.69 -12.30
N ASN A 163 -9.51 5.85 -11.66
CA ASN A 163 -8.67 5.99 -10.46
C ASN A 163 -9.47 6.34 -9.17
N MET A 164 -10.81 6.46 -9.25
CA MET A 164 -11.64 6.93 -8.13
C MET A 164 -11.56 6.03 -6.90
N THR A 165 -11.57 4.71 -7.04
CA THR A 165 -11.62 3.80 -5.88
C THR A 165 -10.37 3.87 -5.01
N ILE A 166 -9.19 3.96 -5.63
CA ILE A 166 -7.91 4.01 -4.91
C ILE A 166 -7.74 5.38 -4.25
N GLN A 167 -8.05 6.47 -4.97
CA GLN A 167 -7.99 7.82 -4.40
C GLN A 167 -9.01 8.02 -3.27
N SER A 168 -10.22 7.47 -3.43
CA SER A 168 -11.27 7.51 -2.41
C SER A 168 -10.85 6.86 -1.11
N THR A 169 -10.21 5.69 -1.17
CA THR A 169 -9.67 5.02 0.03
C THR A 169 -8.53 5.83 0.64
N THR A 170 -7.57 6.30 -0.17
CA THR A 170 -6.46 7.13 0.32
C THR A 170 -6.92 8.42 1.00
N ILE A 171 -8.01 9.05 0.54
CA ILE A 171 -8.56 10.28 1.13
C ILE A 171 -9.25 10.00 2.46
N SER A 172 -10.13 8.99 2.54
CA SER A 172 -10.77 8.65 3.83
C SER A 172 -9.72 8.20 4.85
N THR A 173 -8.70 7.47 4.39
CA THR A 173 -7.49 7.15 5.15
C THR A 173 -6.78 8.42 5.64
N LEU A 174 -6.49 9.39 4.76
CA LEU A 174 -5.73 10.58 5.12
C LEU A 174 -6.54 11.58 5.97
N LEU A 175 -7.85 11.70 5.74
CA LEU A 175 -8.75 12.48 6.59
C LEU A 175 -8.87 11.87 7.98
N GLY A 176 -8.95 10.53 8.08
CA GLY A 176 -8.90 9.83 9.36
C GLY A 176 -7.56 9.97 10.10
N ILE A 177 -6.45 10.16 9.38
CA ILE A 177 -5.12 10.47 9.98
C ILE A 177 -5.03 11.94 10.45
N ILE A 178 -5.69 12.87 9.76
CA ILE A 178 -5.57 14.32 9.97
C ILE A 178 -6.57 14.89 10.97
N ASP A 179 -7.58 14.11 11.33
CA ASP A 179 -8.18 14.23 12.67
C ASP A 179 -7.09 13.84 13.70
N LEU A 180 -6.07 14.70 13.81
CA LEU A 180 -5.02 14.62 14.79
C LEU A 180 -5.71 14.54 16.15
N PRO A 181 -5.16 13.73 17.07
CA PRO A 181 -5.65 13.76 18.43
C PRO A 181 -5.48 15.20 18.89
N VAL A 182 -6.61 15.86 19.18
CA VAL A 182 -6.63 17.00 20.08
C VAL A 182 -5.66 16.64 21.21
N LYS A 183 -4.83 17.58 21.67
CA LYS A 183 -4.07 17.40 22.92
C LYS A 183 -5.10 17.08 24.01
N LYS A 184 -5.37 15.80 24.22
CA LYS A 184 -6.39 15.32 25.13
C LYS A 184 -5.67 15.11 26.44
N ASN A 185 -6.09 15.86 27.44
CA ASN A 185 -5.73 15.59 28.82
C ASN A 185 -5.92 14.09 29.10
N LEU A 186 -5.02 13.51 29.87
CA LEU A 186 -5.14 12.16 30.40
C LEU A 186 -6.40 12.10 31.27
N ILE A 187 -7.56 11.85 30.64
CA ILE A 187 -8.80 11.58 31.34
C ILE A 187 -8.73 10.09 31.67
N GLU A 188 -8.84 9.76 32.97
CA GLU A 188 -8.97 8.37 33.39
C GLU A 188 -10.21 7.77 32.70
N PRO A 189 -10.05 6.68 31.93
CA PRO A 189 -11.14 6.10 31.17
C PRO A 189 -12.27 5.65 32.11
N LYS A 190 -13.51 5.98 31.78
CA LYS A 190 -14.67 5.50 32.53
C LYS A 190 -14.98 4.06 32.11
N SER A 191 -14.66 3.09 32.97
CA SER A 191 -15.03 1.69 32.76
C SER A 191 -16.53 1.49 32.93
N VAL A 192 -17.18 0.87 31.94
CA VAL A 192 -18.61 0.52 31.98
C VAL A 192 -18.83 -0.72 32.86
N GLN A 193 -17.88 -1.65 32.83
CA GLN A 193 -17.93 -2.89 33.59
C GLN A 193 -16.51 -3.40 33.87
N THR A 194 -16.37 -4.22 34.91
CA THR A 194 -15.09 -4.82 35.30
C THR A 194 -15.24 -6.33 35.44
N LEU A 195 -14.35 -7.08 34.79
CA LEU A 195 -14.19 -8.53 34.94
C LEU A 195 -12.99 -8.77 35.86
N LYS A 196 -13.23 -9.36 37.02
CA LYS A 196 -12.18 -9.65 38.01
C LYS A 196 -11.33 -10.84 37.55
N ALA A 197 -10.11 -10.92 38.06
CA ALA A 197 -9.26 -12.09 37.88
C ALA A 197 -10.04 -13.39 38.22
N GLY A 198 -9.95 -14.37 37.32
CA GLY A 198 -10.67 -15.65 37.43
C GLY A 198 -12.18 -15.61 37.13
N SER A 199 -12.79 -14.43 36.90
CA SER A 199 -14.22 -14.31 36.60
C SER A 199 -14.54 -14.37 35.10
N TYR A 200 -13.56 -14.70 34.26
CA TYR A 200 -13.70 -14.74 32.82
C TYR A 200 -12.86 -15.85 32.19
N HIS A 201 -13.12 -16.12 30.91
CA HIS A 201 -12.33 -17.03 30.09
C HIS A 201 -12.03 -16.40 28.72
N ILE A 202 -10.92 -16.86 28.12
CA ILE A 202 -10.41 -16.36 26.84
C ILE A 202 -10.77 -17.36 25.74
N ILE A 203 -11.28 -16.86 24.62
CA ILE A 203 -11.69 -17.65 23.46
C ILE A 203 -10.94 -17.14 22.23
N LEU A 204 -10.32 -18.04 21.48
CA LEU A 204 -9.73 -17.71 20.18
C LEU A 204 -10.85 -17.52 19.14
N CYS A 205 -10.96 -16.34 18.55
CA CYS A 205 -11.86 -16.08 17.43
C CYS A 205 -11.12 -16.24 16.09
N ILE A 206 -11.75 -16.97 15.18
CA ILE A 206 -11.22 -17.28 13.84
C ILE A 206 -12.19 -16.72 12.81
N ASP A 207 -11.68 -15.97 11.83
CA ASP A 207 -12.52 -15.47 10.74
C ASP A 207 -13.10 -16.61 9.90
N ASN A 208 -14.34 -16.44 9.41
CA ASN A 208 -15.02 -17.40 8.55
C ASN A 208 -14.23 -17.77 7.29
N ALA A 209 -13.51 -16.82 6.67
CA ALA A 209 -12.68 -17.09 5.50
C ALA A 209 -11.51 -18.03 5.84
N GLU A 210 -11.05 -17.97 7.10
CA GLU A 210 -10.05 -18.86 7.67
C GLU A 210 -10.63 -20.13 8.31
N ALA A 211 -11.95 -20.37 8.15
CA ALA A 211 -12.64 -21.62 8.52
C ALA A 211 -13.32 -22.39 7.34
N SER A 212 -13.27 -21.88 6.09
CA SER A 212 -13.72 -22.60 4.87
C SER A 212 -12.68 -23.31 3.92
N ARG A 213 -11.36 -23.10 4.00
CA ARG A 213 -10.27 -23.70 3.19
C ARG A 213 -9.80 -25.11 3.67
N PRO A 214 -9.19 -25.93 2.78
CA PRO A 214 -8.68 -27.28 3.10
C PRO A 214 -7.60 -27.34 4.17
N THR A 215 -6.75 -26.31 4.27
CA THR A 215 -5.69 -26.17 5.28
C THR A 215 -6.20 -26.03 6.71
N GLN A 216 -7.52 -25.85 6.88
CA GLN A 216 -8.11 -25.50 8.15
C GLN A 216 -8.70 -26.67 8.90
N LYS A 217 -8.98 -27.79 8.24
CA LYS A 217 -9.28 -29.03 8.96
C LYS A 217 -8.12 -29.37 9.91
N ILE A 218 -6.89 -29.19 9.43
CA ILE A 218 -5.66 -29.33 10.22
C ILE A 218 -5.63 -28.32 11.37
N LEU A 219 -6.02 -27.06 11.12
CA LEU A 219 -6.05 -26.01 12.15
C LEU A 219 -7.05 -26.36 13.27
N LEU A 220 -8.32 -26.60 12.92
CA LEU A 220 -9.40 -26.86 13.86
C LEU A 220 -9.17 -28.18 14.61
N GLU A 221 -8.68 -29.22 13.95
CA GLU A 221 -8.32 -30.48 14.61
C GLU A 221 -7.18 -30.28 15.61
N ASN A 222 -6.14 -29.52 15.26
CA ASN A 222 -5.04 -29.26 16.19
C ASN A 222 -5.48 -28.41 17.39
N LEU A 223 -6.34 -27.41 17.19
CA LEU A 223 -6.91 -26.62 18.28
C LEU A 223 -7.75 -27.50 19.22
N THR A 224 -8.60 -28.36 18.65
CA THR A 224 -9.44 -29.30 19.40
C THR A 224 -8.59 -30.32 20.17
N LYS A 225 -7.59 -30.93 19.52
CA LYS A 225 -6.64 -31.86 20.16
C LYS A 225 -5.90 -31.23 21.34
N ASN A 226 -5.65 -29.93 21.28
CA ASN A 226 -4.97 -29.18 22.33
C ASN A 226 -5.93 -28.55 23.37
N SER A 227 -7.22 -28.89 23.32
CA SER A 227 -8.25 -28.36 24.24
C SER A 227 -8.30 -26.83 24.27
N ILE A 228 -8.16 -26.19 23.11
CA ILE A 228 -8.31 -24.74 22.99
C ILE A 228 -9.77 -24.40 22.73
N ASN A 229 -10.32 -23.47 23.51
CA ASN A 229 -11.64 -22.90 23.24
C ASN A 229 -11.52 -21.90 22.08
N PHE A 230 -12.25 -22.15 21.00
CA PHE A 230 -12.26 -21.27 19.83
C PHE A 230 -13.67 -21.14 19.26
N GLU A 231 -13.89 -20.06 18.53
CA GLU A 231 -15.12 -19.80 17.79
C GLU A 231 -14.84 -19.28 16.40
N VAL A 232 -15.60 -19.78 15.43
CA VAL A 232 -15.57 -19.32 14.05
C VAL A 232 -16.68 -18.29 13.87
N ARG A 233 -16.31 -17.06 13.50
CA ARG A 233 -17.27 -15.97 13.25
C ARG A 233 -16.72 -14.98 12.23
N LYS A 234 -17.57 -14.09 11.74
CA LYS A 234 -17.15 -13.05 10.80
C LYS A 234 -16.40 -11.92 11.51
N LEU A 235 -15.16 -11.69 11.13
CA LEU A 235 -14.36 -10.54 11.53
C LEU A 235 -14.34 -9.53 10.38
N ASN A 236 -14.59 -8.26 10.67
CA ASN A 236 -14.49 -7.20 9.66
C ASN A 236 -13.03 -6.84 9.35
N ILE A 237 -12.11 -7.17 10.25
CA ILE A 237 -10.67 -7.01 10.11
C ILE A 237 -9.90 -8.08 10.90
N GLY A 238 -8.75 -8.50 10.36
CA GLY A 238 -7.92 -9.57 10.92
C GLY A 238 -8.49 -10.96 10.67
N ASP A 239 -7.62 -11.95 10.84
CA ASP A 239 -7.94 -13.36 10.61
C ASP A 239 -8.10 -14.12 11.94
N PHE A 240 -7.37 -13.70 12.98
CA PHE A 240 -7.48 -14.24 14.33
C PHE A 240 -7.39 -13.13 15.38
N LEU A 241 -8.16 -13.27 16.44
CA LEU A 241 -8.08 -12.43 17.64
C LEU A 241 -8.56 -13.21 18.87
N TRP A 242 -8.45 -12.64 20.06
CA TRP A 242 -8.95 -13.28 21.28
C TRP A 242 -10.05 -12.44 21.91
N THR A 243 -11.18 -13.09 22.21
CA THR A 243 -12.27 -12.50 22.99
C THR A 243 -12.22 -12.98 24.44
N VAL A 244 -12.81 -12.18 25.32
CA VAL A 244 -12.99 -12.49 26.73
C VAL A 244 -14.47 -12.41 27.06
N ARG A 245 -14.97 -13.42 27.76
CA ARG A 245 -16.35 -13.49 28.25
C ARG A 245 -16.38 -13.80 29.73
N SER A 246 -17.38 -13.27 30.42
CA SER A 246 -17.64 -13.62 31.81
C SER A 246 -17.93 -15.11 31.96
N ASN A 247 -17.50 -15.68 33.08
CA ASN A 247 -17.92 -17.02 33.51
C ASN A 247 -19.35 -17.00 34.09
N ASP A 248 -19.81 -15.82 34.50
CA ASP A 248 -21.17 -15.60 34.97
C ASP A 248 -22.11 -15.47 33.77
N SER A 249 -23.12 -16.34 33.72
CA SER A 249 -24.11 -16.39 32.64
C SER A 249 -25.02 -15.16 32.60
N ASP A 250 -25.16 -14.43 33.71
CA ASP A 250 -25.94 -13.19 33.79
C ASP A 250 -25.19 -12.01 33.16
N ILE A 251 -23.86 -12.09 33.06
CA ILE A 251 -23.01 -11.06 32.46
C ILE A 251 -22.75 -11.41 30.99
N LYS A 252 -23.54 -10.82 30.09
CA LYS A 252 -23.45 -11.07 28.63
C LYS A 252 -22.37 -10.26 27.90
N VAL A 253 -21.41 -9.66 28.61
CA VAL A 253 -20.44 -8.79 27.96
C VAL A 253 -19.27 -9.57 27.38
N GLU A 254 -18.95 -9.25 26.12
CA GLU A 254 -17.83 -9.80 25.36
C GLU A 254 -16.85 -8.68 25.01
N ALA A 255 -15.62 -8.82 25.45
CA ALA A 255 -14.53 -7.90 25.18
C ALA A 255 -13.47 -8.54 24.28
N ILE A 256 -12.59 -7.74 23.69
CA ILE A 256 -11.44 -8.22 22.93
C ILE A 256 -10.13 -7.93 23.65
N LEU A 257 -9.19 -8.86 23.57
CA LEU A 257 -7.81 -8.61 23.99
C LEU A 257 -7.08 -7.77 22.94
N ASP A 258 -6.03 -7.09 23.38
CA ASP A 258 -5.21 -6.21 22.56
C ASP A 258 -4.26 -6.97 21.63
N TYR A 259 -4.72 -8.04 20.97
CA TYR A 259 -3.93 -8.85 20.04
C TYR A 259 -4.75 -9.24 18.82
N ILE A 260 -4.21 -9.00 17.63
CA ILE A 260 -4.82 -9.40 16.35
C ILE A 260 -3.76 -9.97 15.42
N ILE A 261 -4.11 -11.02 14.70
CA ILE A 261 -3.26 -11.64 13.68
C ILE A 261 -3.91 -11.43 12.30
N GLU A 262 -3.11 -10.94 11.36
CA GLU A 262 -3.36 -11.03 9.93
C GLU A 262 -2.47 -12.15 9.36
N ARG A 263 -3.09 -13.18 8.80
CA ARG A 263 -2.43 -14.27 8.11
C ARG A 263 -2.20 -13.91 6.65
N LYS A 264 -0.98 -14.14 6.17
CA LYS A 264 -0.62 -13.91 4.77
C LYS A 264 0.15 -15.06 4.17
N ARG A 265 -0.44 -15.76 3.21
CA ARG A 265 0.30 -16.68 2.34
C ARG A 265 1.18 -15.89 1.38
N LEU A 266 2.38 -16.38 1.06
CA LEU A 266 3.30 -15.65 0.16
C LEU A 266 2.72 -15.33 -1.22
N ASP A 267 1.89 -16.21 -1.78
CA ASP A 267 1.20 -15.98 -3.06
C ASP A 267 0.12 -14.89 -2.93
N ASP A 268 -0.62 -14.87 -1.82
CA ASP A 268 -1.60 -13.83 -1.50
C ASP A 268 -0.93 -12.49 -1.18
N LEU A 269 0.25 -12.51 -0.53
CA LEU A 269 1.09 -11.33 -0.30
C LEU A 269 1.52 -10.73 -1.64
N SER A 270 2.08 -11.54 -2.53
CA SER A 270 2.47 -11.14 -3.90
C SER A 270 1.33 -10.44 -4.62
N LYS A 271 0.15 -11.08 -4.69
CA LYS A 271 -1.04 -10.51 -5.34
C LYS A 271 -1.47 -9.19 -4.69
N SER A 272 -1.48 -9.14 -3.35
CA SER A 272 -1.89 -7.93 -2.61
C SER A 272 -0.98 -6.73 -2.84
N ILE A 273 0.31 -6.96 -3.11
CA ILE A 273 1.27 -5.91 -3.44
C ILE A 273 1.02 -5.40 -4.88
N ILE A 274 0.79 -6.33 -5.82
CA ILE A 274 0.54 -5.99 -7.23
C ILE A 274 -0.79 -5.24 -7.41
N ASP A 275 -1.84 -5.66 -6.71
CA ASP A 275 -3.17 -5.05 -6.80
C ASP A 275 -3.36 -3.81 -5.89
N GLY A 276 -2.39 -3.53 -5.02
CA GLY A 276 -2.38 -2.38 -4.11
C GLY A 276 -3.15 -2.58 -2.80
N ARG A 277 -3.75 -3.75 -2.54
CA ARG A 277 -4.46 -4.05 -1.28
C ARG A 277 -3.52 -4.17 -0.08
N TYR A 278 -2.25 -4.46 -0.30
CA TYR A 278 -1.25 -4.62 0.76
C TYR A 278 -1.18 -3.42 1.72
N ASN A 279 -1.12 -2.20 1.19
CA ASN A 279 -1.07 -0.99 2.03
C ASN A 279 -2.43 -0.66 2.67
N GLU A 280 -3.54 -0.91 1.96
CA GLU A 280 -4.90 -0.68 2.46
C GLU A 280 -5.22 -1.57 3.67
N GLN A 281 -4.87 -2.86 3.60
CA GLN A 281 -5.10 -3.82 4.66
C GLN A 281 -4.33 -3.45 5.93
N LYS A 282 -3.02 -3.20 5.80
CA LYS A 282 -2.19 -2.75 6.92
C LYS A 282 -2.66 -1.43 7.50
N PHE A 283 -3.08 -0.49 6.65
CA PHE A 283 -3.64 0.77 7.12
C PHE A 283 -4.88 0.55 7.99
N ARG A 284 -5.82 -0.31 7.54
CA ARG A 284 -7.01 -0.63 8.34
C ARG A 284 -6.63 -1.29 9.68
N LEU A 285 -5.62 -2.17 9.68
CA LEU A 285 -5.14 -2.83 10.92
C LEU A 285 -4.59 -1.80 11.90
N LYS A 286 -3.82 -0.81 11.43
CA LYS A 286 -3.32 0.28 12.28
C LYS A 286 -4.40 1.17 12.87
N GLN A 287 -5.57 1.25 12.22
CA GLN A 287 -6.69 2.08 12.65
C GLN A 287 -7.76 1.30 13.42
N CYS A 288 -7.54 0.01 13.70
CA CYS A 288 -8.55 -0.83 14.35
C CYS A 288 -8.60 -0.69 15.88
N GLY A 289 -7.68 0.09 16.48
CA GLY A 289 -7.62 0.31 17.92
C GLY A 289 -6.91 -0.79 18.72
N ILE A 290 -6.32 -1.79 18.03
CA ILE A 290 -5.48 -2.82 18.64
C ILE A 290 -4.01 -2.45 18.40
N THR A 291 -3.20 -2.59 19.45
CA THR A 291 -1.78 -2.23 19.48
C THR A 291 -0.90 -3.40 19.06
N ASN A 292 -1.15 -4.62 19.56
CA ASN A 292 -0.32 -5.77 19.22
C ASN A 292 -0.77 -6.40 17.89
N LEU A 293 -0.28 -5.81 16.80
CA LEU A 293 -0.53 -6.26 15.44
C LEU A 293 0.47 -7.34 15.04
N ILE A 294 0.00 -8.55 14.76
CA ILE A 294 0.82 -9.69 14.35
C ILE A 294 0.58 -9.99 12.86
N TYR A 295 1.66 -10.09 12.10
CA TYR A 295 1.63 -10.48 10.69
C TYR A 295 2.19 -11.89 10.53
N LEU A 296 1.30 -12.87 10.36
CA LEU A 296 1.66 -14.28 10.29
C LEU A 296 1.87 -14.70 8.83
N VAL A 297 3.12 -14.81 8.40
CA VAL A 297 3.48 -15.12 7.02
C VAL A 297 3.66 -16.61 6.83
N GLU A 298 2.85 -17.20 5.95
CA GLU A 298 2.96 -18.61 5.59
C GLU A 298 3.78 -18.78 4.30
N SER A 299 4.93 -19.45 4.43
CA SER A 299 5.78 -19.77 3.31
C SER A 299 5.24 -20.95 2.52
N ILE A 300 5.28 -20.84 1.19
CA ILE A 300 4.94 -21.93 0.28
C ILE A 300 6.25 -22.43 -0.34
N LYS A 301 6.45 -23.75 -0.38
CA LYS A 301 7.66 -24.40 -0.92
C LYS A 301 7.96 -24.09 -2.39
N ASN A 302 7.10 -23.37 -3.11
CA ASN A 302 7.23 -23.09 -4.53
C ASN A 302 7.00 -21.60 -4.85
N THR A 303 8.03 -20.77 -4.64
CA THR A 303 8.01 -19.31 -4.83
C THR A 303 8.27 -18.86 -6.27
N ASN A 304 8.57 -19.79 -7.18
CA ASN A 304 9.05 -19.47 -8.55
C ASN A 304 7.94 -19.59 -9.62
N ALA A 305 6.67 -19.59 -9.23
CA ALA A 305 5.57 -19.64 -10.20
C ALA A 305 5.43 -18.29 -10.94
N PRO A 306 5.10 -18.31 -12.24
CA PRO A 306 4.89 -17.09 -13.02
C PRO A 306 3.76 -16.24 -12.42
N GLY A 307 4.01 -14.93 -12.29
CA GLY A 307 3.07 -13.98 -11.67
C GLY A 307 3.23 -13.80 -10.15
N ILE A 308 4.20 -14.47 -9.53
CA ILE A 308 4.61 -14.20 -8.15
C ILE A 308 5.79 -13.21 -8.15
N LEU A 309 5.81 -12.31 -7.16
CA LEU A 309 6.91 -11.40 -6.91
C LEU A 309 8.21 -12.15 -6.61
N THR A 310 9.36 -11.51 -6.89
CA THR A 310 10.66 -12.11 -6.56
C THR A 310 10.78 -12.35 -5.05
N PRO A 311 11.49 -13.39 -4.60
CA PRO A 311 11.69 -13.63 -3.16
C PRO A 311 12.30 -12.42 -2.43
N ALA A 312 13.21 -11.69 -3.09
CA ALA A 312 13.78 -10.46 -2.55
C ALA A 312 12.73 -9.37 -2.34
N ALA A 313 11.80 -9.18 -3.29
CA ALA A 313 10.70 -8.23 -3.14
C ALA A 313 9.75 -8.64 -2.00
N LEU A 314 9.38 -9.91 -1.91
CA LEU A 314 8.53 -10.41 -0.82
C LEU A 314 9.19 -10.21 0.54
N ASN A 315 10.47 -10.56 0.67
CA ASN A 315 11.25 -10.35 1.89
C ASN A 315 11.31 -8.86 2.26
N GLN A 316 11.52 -7.98 1.28
CA GLN A 316 11.49 -6.54 1.54
C GLN A 316 10.12 -6.06 2.04
N ALA A 317 9.01 -6.59 1.52
CA ALA A 317 7.68 -6.27 2.04
C ALA A 317 7.50 -6.71 3.49
N ILE A 318 7.94 -7.93 3.81
CA ILE A 318 7.87 -8.48 5.17
C ILE A 318 8.71 -7.63 6.13
N VAL A 319 9.96 -7.32 5.76
CA VAL A 319 10.85 -6.45 6.54
C VAL A 319 10.25 -5.05 6.71
N ASN A 320 9.65 -4.47 5.66
CA ASN A 320 8.98 -3.17 5.78
C ASN A 320 7.78 -3.25 6.75
N THR A 321 7.03 -4.35 6.73
CA THR A 321 5.92 -4.57 7.68
C THR A 321 6.42 -4.65 9.12
N GLN A 322 7.56 -5.29 9.35
CA GLN A 322 8.16 -5.36 10.69
C GLN A 322 8.75 -4.02 11.13
N VAL A 323 9.62 -3.43 10.33
CA VAL A 323 10.47 -2.30 10.74
C VAL A 323 9.79 -0.95 10.57
N ALA A 324 9.13 -0.73 9.42
CA ALA A 324 8.53 0.56 9.11
C ALA A 324 7.10 0.68 9.65
N GLU A 325 6.39 -0.44 9.76
CA GLU A 325 4.98 -0.45 10.14
C GLU A 325 4.74 -0.89 11.59
N ASP A 326 5.75 -1.42 12.28
CA ASP A 326 5.72 -1.87 13.68
C ASP A 326 4.78 -3.06 13.95
N PHE A 327 4.72 -4.00 13.00
CA PHE A 327 4.01 -5.27 13.18
C PHE A 327 4.97 -6.32 13.72
N PHE A 328 4.49 -7.19 14.61
CA PHE A 328 5.21 -8.40 14.96
C PHE A 328 5.08 -9.41 13.83
N VAL A 329 6.16 -9.69 13.11
CA VAL A 329 6.16 -10.68 12.03
C VAL A 329 6.45 -12.08 12.58
N ARG A 330 5.58 -13.05 12.27
CA ARG A 330 5.82 -14.47 12.54
C ARG A 330 5.78 -15.25 11.23
N GLU A 331 6.92 -15.80 10.83
CA GLU A 331 6.98 -16.73 9.71
C GLU A 331 6.63 -18.14 10.16
N VAL A 332 5.83 -18.84 9.34
CA VAL A 332 5.45 -20.25 9.53
C VAL A 332 5.64 -21.00 8.22
N SER A 333 6.12 -22.23 8.30
CA SER A 333 6.46 -23.04 7.13
C SER A 333 5.29 -23.89 6.64
N ASN A 334 4.29 -24.13 7.49
CA ASN A 334 3.15 -24.99 7.19
C ASN A 334 1.94 -24.71 8.11
N PRO A 335 0.73 -25.18 7.75
CA PRO A 335 -0.47 -25.00 8.57
C PRO A 335 -0.42 -25.63 9.97
N VAL A 336 0.40 -26.67 10.17
CA VAL A 336 0.55 -27.31 11.50
C VAL A 336 1.34 -26.39 12.44
N GLU A 337 2.42 -25.77 11.94
CA GLU A 337 3.19 -24.80 12.70
C GLU A 337 2.36 -23.57 13.06
N MET A 338 1.53 -23.08 12.12
CA MET A 338 0.54 -22.04 12.40
C MET A 338 -0.41 -22.45 13.52
N ALA A 339 -0.98 -23.66 13.45
CA ALA A 339 -1.88 -24.15 14.49
C ALA A 339 -1.18 -24.22 15.86
N ASN A 340 0.05 -24.74 15.91
CA ASN A 340 0.86 -24.80 17.12
C ASN A 340 1.18 -23.41 17.67
N TYR A 341 1.43 -22.43 16.80
CA TYR A 341 1.61 -21.04 17.19
C TYR A 341 0.36 -20.47 17.85
N LEU A 342 -0.83 -20.66 17.25
CA LEU A 342 -2.09 -20.22 17.85
C LEU A 342 -2.39 -20.92 19.18
N VAL A 343 -2.14 -22.22 19.29
CA VAL A 343 -2.26 -22.98 20.54
C VAL A 343 -1.35 -22.38 21.62
N THR A 344 -0.07 -22.18 21.29
CA THR A 344 0.93 -21.65 22.22
C THR A 344 0.57 -20.23 22.67
N MET A 345 0.20 -19.38 21.72
CA MET A 345 -0.22 -18.00 21.98
C MET A 345 -1.46 -17.96 22.86
N THR A 346 -2.47 -18.80 22.58
CA THR A 346 -3.69 -18.85 23.38
C THR A 346 -3.41 -19.31 24.82
N LYS A 347 -2.61 -20.37 25.00
CA LYS A 347 -2.18 -20.84 26.34
C LYS A 347 -1.39 -19.76 27.09
N HIS A 348 -0.50 -19.05 26.39
CA HIS A 348 0.26 -17.95 26.95
C HIS A 348 -0.64 -16.81 27.41
N LEU A 349 -1.62 -16.39 26.59
CA LEU A 349 -2.58 -15.35 26.95
C LEU A 349 -3.44 -15.77 28.15
N ILE A 350 -3.91 -17.02 28.20
CA ILE A 350 -4.66 -17.55 29.35
C ILE A 350 -3.82 -17.47 30.63
N ALA A 351 -2.56 -17.88 30.58
CA ALA A 351 -1.67 -17.79 31.74
C ALA A 351 -1.36 -16.34 32.13
N HIS A 352 -1.08 -15.48 31.15
CA HIS A 352 -0.75 -14.07 31.36
C HIS A 352 -1.89 -13.27 31.97
N PHE A 353 -3.13 -13.53 31.54
CA PHE A 353 -4.32 -12.82 32.01
C PHE A 353 -5.04 -13.52 33.18
N LYS A 354 -4.48 -14.59 33.74
CA LYS A 354 -5.15 -15.35 34.81
C LYS A 354 -5.44 -14.50 36.05
N ASP A 355 -4.45 -13.72 36.47
CA ASP A 355 -4.47 -12.94 37.72
C ASP A 355 -4.71 -11.43 37.46
N LYS A 356 -5.23 -11.09 36.27
CA LYS A 356 -5.43 -9.71 35.83
C LYS A 356 -6.92 -9.34 35.86
N THR A 357 -7.21 -8.07 36.12
CA THR A 357 -8.57 -7.50 36.09
C THR A 357 -8.75 -6.71 34.80
N LEU A 358 -9.87 -6.92 34.12
CA LEU A 358 -10.18 -6.28 32.84
C LEU A 358 -11.28 -5.23 33.03
N HIS A 359 -11.00 -4.01 32.59
CA HIS A 359 -11.92 -2.89 32.59
C HIS A 359 -12.44 -2.65 31.17
N ILE A 360 -13.75 -2.77 31.01
CA ILE A 360 -14.41 -2.66 29.71
C ILE A 360 -14.70 -1.18 29.43
N LEU A 361 -14.12 -0.66 28.36
CA LEU A 361 -14.25 0.73 27.95
C LEU A 361 -15.63 1.04 27.37
N SER A 362 -16.09 2.27 27.60
CA SER A 362 -17.30 2.79 26.95
C SER A 362 -17.04 3.13 25.47
N ASP A 363 -18.06 2.96 24.63
CA ASP A 363 -17.98 3.30 23.19
C ASP A 363 -17.62 4.77 22.95
N THR A 364 -18.00 5.65 23.88
CA THR A 364 -17.68 7.08 23.85
C THR A 364 -16.19 7.39 24.05
N ASP A 365 -15.47 6.50 24.73
CA ASP A 365 -14.07 6.72 25.07
C ASP A 365 -13.12 6.27 23.95
N MET A 366 -13.54 5.37 23.07
CA MET A 366 -12.78 4.71 21.98
C MET A 366 -11.96 5.61 21.03
N SER A 367 -12.14 6.93 21.08
CA SER A 367 -11.41 7.93 20.28
C SER A 367 -10.04 8.33 20.83
N ASN A 368 -9.63 7.77 21.97
CA ASN A 368 -8.30 8.01 22.54
C ASN A 368 -7.48 6.73 22.41
N ASN A 369 -6.25 6.86 21.91
CA ASN A 369 -5.23 5.82 22.05
C ASN A 369 -4.93 5.63 23.55
N TYR A 370 -5.79 4.90 24.27
CA TYR A 370 -5.52 4.54 25.65
C TYR A 370 -4.41 3.52 25.67
N LYS A 371 -3.56 3.62 26.70
CA LYS A 371 -2.70 2.50 27.03
C LYS A 371 -3.61 1.36 27.47
N THR A 372 -3.52 0.22 26.80
CA THR A 372 -4.25 -1.00 27.13
C THR A 372 -3.85 -1.58 28.50
N SER A 373 -2.74 -1.09 29.07
CA SER A 373 -2.28 -1.36 30.42
C SER A 373 -1.83 -0.06 31.12
N TYR A 374 -2.37 0.20 32.31
CA TYR A 374 -1.89 1.25 33.23
C TYR A 374 -0.96 0.67 34.30
N ASN A 375 -1.18 -0.60 34.68
CA ASN A 375 -0.33 -1.39 35.56
C ASN A 375 -0.33 -2.87 35.11
N ASP A 376 0.51 -3.72 35.70
CA ASP A 376 0.62 -5.13 35.30
C ASP A 376 -0.62 -5.97 35.68
N SER A 377 -1.48 -5.48 36.57
CA SER A 377 -2.66 -6.20 37.09
C SER A 377 -4.00 -5.74 36.49
N GLU A 378 -4.08 -4.58 35.85
CA GLU A 378 -5.30 -3.93 35.37
C GLU A 378 -5.15 -3.52 33.92
N HIS A 379 -6.06 -4.01 33.08
CA HIS A 379 -6.02 -3.84 31.64
C HIS A 379 -7.35 -3.29 31.14
N TYR A 380 -7.29 -2.40 30.16
CA TYR A 380 -8.46 -1.80 29.55
C TYR A 380 -8.72 -2.44 28.18
N VAL A 381 -9.95 -2.89 27.97
CA VAL A 381 -10.36 -3.63 26.79
C VAL A 381 -11.63 -3.02 26.20
N MET A 382 -11.77 -3.08 24.89
CA MET A 382 -13.00 -2.66 24.19
C MET A 382 -13.94 -3.84 23.98
N THR A 383 -15.23 -3.57 23.80
CA THR A 383 -16.21 -4.62 23.48
C THR A 383 -16.00 -5.15 22.06
N PHE A 384 -16.34 -6.42 21.83
CA PHE A 384 -16.26 -7.02 20.49
C PHE A 384 -17.17 -6.30 19.49
N ASP A 385 -18.38 -5.91 19.91
CA ASP A 385 -19.34 -5.22 19.04
C ASP A 385 -18.84 -3.84 18.60
N SER A 386 -18.22 -3.09 19.52
CA SER A 386 -17.61 -1.79 19.24
C SER A 386 -16.47 -1.93 18.24
N PHE A 387 -15.57 -2.89 18.48
CA PHE A 387 -14.46 -3.21 17.59
C PHE A 387 -14.95 -3.62 16.19
N ASN A 388 -15.84 -4.60 16.11
CA ASN A 388 -16.24 -5.19 14.83
C ASN A 388 -17.06 -4.17 14.01
N SER A 389 -17.97 -3.43 14.64
CA SER A 389 -18.73 -2.35 13.98
C SER A 389 -17.82 -1.20 13.55
N GLY A 390 -16.84 -0.85 14.40
CA GLY A 390 -15.84 0.19 14.13
C GLY A 390 -14.87 -0.12 13.00
N THR A 391 -14.74 -1.37 12.59
CA THR A 391 -13.76 -1.83 11.58
C THR A 391 -14.37 -2.20 10.23
N ILE A 392 -15.67 -1.96 10.03
CA ILE A 392 -16.37 -2.17 8.76
C ILE A 392 -15.66 -1.42 7.62
N LYS A 393 -15.37 -2.14 6.53
CA LYS A 393 -14.59 -1.64 5.39
C LYS A 393 -15.18 -0.40 4.73
N SER A 394 -16.50 -0.30 4.68
CA SER A 394 -17.23 0.78 4.02
C SER A 394 -18.09 1.52 5.05
N LYS A 395 -17.45 2.37 5.86
CA LYS A 395 -18.20 3.36 6.63
C LYS A 395 -18.88 4.35 5.67
N PRO A 396 -20.12 4.78 5.94
CA PRO A 396 -20.72 5.88 5.20
C PRO A 396 -19.78 7.10 5.31
N PRO A 397 -19.38 7.72 4.19
CA PRO A 397 -18.48 8.86 4.24
C PRO A 397 -19.19 10.04 4.91
N THR A 398 -18.47 10.78 5.75
CA THR A 398 -18.98 12.04 6.28
C THR A 398 -19.19 13.07 5.16
N VAL A 399 -19.98 14.12 5.43
CA VAL A 399 -20.16 15.23 4.47
C VAL A 399 -18.81 15.87 4.11
N LYS A 400 -17.88 15.98 5.09
CA LYS A 400 -16.50 16.48 4.87
C LYS A 400 -15.74 15.58 3.91
N GLU A 401 -15.82 14.25 4.08
CA GLU A 401 -15.18 13.29 3.17
C GLU A 401 -15.79 13.30 1.77
N MET A 402 -17.12 13.34 1.67
CA MET A 402 -17.79 13.45 0.37
C MET A 402 -17.36 14.72 -0.36
N PHE A 403 -17.28 15.83 0.36
CA PHE A 403 -16.81 17.10 -0.20
C PHE A 403 -15.35 17.03 -0.63
N ALA A 404 -14.48 16.43 0.18
CA ALA A 404 -13.08 16.22 -0.17
C ALA A 404 -12.92 15.38 -1.46
N ARG A 405 -13.71 14.31 -1.61
CA ARG A 405 -13.74 13.47 -2.81
C ARG A 405 -14.21 14.23 -4.05
N ALA A 406 -15.20 15.12 -3.90
CA ALA A 406 -15.68 15.98 -4.97
C ALA A 406 -14.59 16.98 -5.41
N LEU A 407 -13.91 17.64 -4.46
CA LEU A 407 -12.82 18.56 -4.74
C LEU A 407 -11.65 17.90 -5.48
N MET A 408 -11.34 16.63 -5.19
CA MET A 408 -10.29 15.89 -5.89
C MET A 408 -10.58 15.58 -7.36
N GLN A 409 -11.82 15.74 -7.82
CA GLN A 409 -12.14 15.61 -9.24
C GLN A 409 -11.63 16.80 -10.08
N ILE A 410 -11.34 17.92 -9.43
CA ILE A 410 -10.82 19.13 -10.08
C ILE A 410 -9.35 18.90 -10.44
N ALA A 411 -9.02 19.07 -11.72
CA ALA A 411 -7.65 18.93 -12.20
C ALA A 411 -6.67 19.84 -11.43
N GLY A 412 -5.61 19.24 -10.88
CA GLY A 412 -4.60 19.95 -10.09
C GLY A 412 -4.87 20.01 -8.58
N MET A 413 -6.02 19.48 -8.11
CA MET A 413 -6.26 19.29 -6.67
C MET A 413 -5.49 18.08 -6.14
N SER A 414 -4.41 18.34 -5.39
CA SER A 414 -3.72 17.33 -4.60
C SER A 414 -4.41 17.10 -3.26
N VAL A 415 -4.14 15.97 -2.60
CA VAL A 415 -4.73 15.67 -1.28
C VAL A 415 -4.43 16.78 -0.26
N ASP A 416 -3.19 17.29 -0.25
CA ASP A 416 -2.77 18.41 0.62
C ASP A 416 -3.54 19.72 0.35
N ASN A 417 -4.03 19.95 -0.89
CA ASN A 417 -4.87 21.11 -1.19
C ASN A 417 -6.26 20.92 -0.59
N VAL A 418 -6.80 19.71 -0.75
CA VAL A 418 -8.16 19.34 -0.34
C VAL A 418 -8.27 19.41 1.18
N LEU A 419 -7.29 18.84 1.88
CA LEU A 419 -7.21 18.88 3.34
C LEU A 419 -7.20 20.32 3.85
N ALA A 420 -6.28 21.14 3.33
CA ALA A 420 -6.18 22.54 3.73
C ALA A 420 -7.47 23.34 3.48
N LEU A 421 -8.18 23.03 2.38
CA LEU A 421 -9.46 23.66 2.08
C LEU A 421 -10.57 23.16 3.01
N THR A 422 -10.71 21.84 3.18
CA THR A 422 -11.74 21.23 4.02
C THR A 422 -11.57 21.54 5.51
N GLU A 423 -10.39 21.97 5.92
CA GLU A 423 -10.15 22.44 7.29
C GLU A 423 -10.76 23.82 7.53
N VAL A 424 -10.71 24.70 6.54
CA VAL A 424 -11.34 26.03 6.62
C VAL A 424 -12.84 25.95 6.30
N TYR A 425 -13.20 25.17 5.28
CA TYR A 425 -14.58 24.98 4.82
C TYR A 425 -14.92 23.48 4.81
N PRO A 426 -15.39 22.92 5.94
CA PRO A 426 -15.67 21.49 6.05
C PRO A 426 -16.77 20.95 5.14
N THR A 427 -17.67 21.80 4.64
CA THR A 427 -18.82 21.37 3.84
C THR A 427 -19.01 22.28 2.63
N PRO A 428 -19.68 21.79 1.56
CA PRO A 428 -20.03 22.62 0.40
C PRO A 428 -20.86 23.85 0.81
N ALA A 429 -21.77 23.68 1.76
CA ALA A 429 -22.61 24.77 2.29
C ALA A 429 -21.76 25.89 2.91
N LYS A 430 -20.80 25.54 3.78
CA LYS A 430 -19.89 26.53 4.38
C LYS A 430 -19.04 27.26 3.35
N LEU A 431 -18.61 26.56 2.29
CA LEU A 431 -17.88 27.20 1.20
C LEU A 431 -18.79 28.18 0.42
N LEU A 432 -20.04 27.80 0.18
CA LEU A 432 -21.01 28.64 -0.53
C LEU A 432 -21.40 29.88 0.30
N GLU A 433 -21.60 29.72 1.61
CA GLU A 433 -21.82 30.83 2.55
C GLU A 433 -20.68 31.84 2.48
N ALA A 434 -19.42 31.38 2.46
CA ALA A 434 -18.25 32.25 2.35
C ALA A 434 -18.22 32.99 0.98
N TYR A 435 -18.60 32.32 -0.11
CA TYR A 435 -18.73 32.99 -1.41
C TYR A 435 -19.85 34.04 -1.43
N ASN A 436 -20.97 33.79 -0.76
CA ASN A 436 -22.09 34.73 -0.66
C ASN A 436 -21.74 35.98 0.17
N GLN A 437 -20.77 35.88 1.08
CA GLN A 437 -20.27 37.02 1.86
C GLN A 437 -19.28 37.91 1.08
N CYS A 438 -18.75 37.44 -0.05
CA CYS A 438 -17.85 38.23 -0.89
C CYS A 438 -18.61 39.31 -1.65
N SER A 439 -18.07 40.54 -1.66
CA SER A 439 -18.75 41.70 -2.24
C SER A 439 -18.68 41.73 -3.77
N ASN A 440 -17.66 41.11 -4.37
CA ASN A 440 -17.44 41.14 -5.81
C ASN A 440 -16.82 39.84 -6.37
N GLU A 441 -16.93 39.66 -7.69
CA GLU A 441 -16.44 38.46 -8.38
C GLU A 441 -14.92 38.27 -8.26
N LYS A 442 -14.16 39.36 -8.22
CA LYS A 442 -12.70 39.32 -8.09
C LYS A 442 -12.26 38.79 -6.72
N GLU A 443 -12.99 39.16 -5.67
CA GLU A 443 -12.81 38.67 -4.31
C GLU A 443 -13.13 37.18 -4.22
N ARG A 444 -14.28 36.74 -4.77
CA ARG A 444 -14.64 35.32 -4.83
C ARG A 444 -13.54 34.49 -5.52
N LYS A 445 -13.06 34.94 -6.68
CA LYS A 445 -12.01 34.23 -7.45
C LYS A 445 -10.69 34.10 -6.68
N LEU A 446 -10.39 35.01 -5.76
CA LEU A 446 -9.15 35.02 -4.98
C LEU A 446 -9.29 34.49 -3.54
N MET A 447 -10.52 34.28 -3.06
CA MET A 447 -10.84 33.89 -1.68
C MET A 447 -10.03 32.69 -1.18
N LEU A 448 -9.89 31.65 -2.00
CA LEU A 448 -9.17 30.42 -1.64
C LEU A 448 -7.67 30.49 -1.95
N SER A 449 -7.22 31.52 -2.67
CA SER A 449 -5.85 31.56 -3.22
C SER A 449 -4.76 31.64 -2.15
N SER A 450 -5.09 32.15 -0.96
CA SER A 450 -4.19 32.33 0.19
C SER A 450 -4.14 31.13 1.13
N ILE A 451 -5.05 30.15 0.99
CA ILE A 451 -5.08 28.94 1.82
C ILE A 451 -3.73 28.23 1.70
N LYS A 452 -3.11 27.96 2.84
CA LYS A 452 -1.79 27.33 2.89
C LYS A 452 -1.95 25.83 3.05
N LYS A 453 -1.20 25.10 2.22
CA LYS A 453 -1.08 23.65 2.27
C LYS A 453 -0.41 23.20 3.57
N VAL A 454 -0.88 22.11 4.14
CA VAL A 454 -0.42 21.62 5.46
C VAL A 454 1.05 21.20 5.40
N THR A 455 1.46 20.47 4.35
CA THR A 455 2.82 19.89 4.31
C THR A 455 3.91 20.87 3.87
N SER A 456 3.58 21.81 2.98
CA SER A 456 4.58 22.65 2.30
C SER A 456 4.45 24.13 2.61
N ASN A 457 3.44 24.53 3.38
CA ASN A 457 3.07 25.92 3.69
C ASN A 457 2.90 26.81 2.44
N ARG A 458 2.82 26.20 1.25
CA ARG A 458 2.61 26.88 -0.02
C ARG A 458 1.15 27.24 -0.17
N LYS A 459 0.88 28.36 -0.83
CA LYS A 459 -0.47 28.80 -1.13
C LYS A 459 -1.14 27.88 -2.17
N LEU A 460 -2.47 27.74 -2.10
CA LEU A 460 -3.30 27.05 -3.10
C LEU A 460 -3.11 27.68 -4.48
N GLY A 461 -3.02 29.01 -4.52
CA GLY A 461 -2.78 29.77 -5.75
C GLY A 461 -4.08 30.18 -6.46
N LYS A 462 -3.95 31.21 -7.29
CA LYS A 462 -5.09 31.88 -7.94
C LYS A 462 -5.83 30.96 -8.91
N VAL A 463 -5.11 30.12 -9.65
CA VAL A 463 -5.67 29.26 -10.70
C VAL A 463 -6.70 28.28 -10.12
N LEU A 464 -6.34 27.58 -9.03
CA LEU A 464 -7.25 26.63 -8.37
C LEU A 464 -8.40 27.34 -7.67
N SER A 465 -8.13 28.49 -7.04
CA SER A 465 -9.16 29.33 -6.40
C SER A 465 -10.25 29.75 -7.40
N THR A 466 -9.84 30.23 -8.58
CA THR A 466 -10.77 30.60 -9.66
C THR A 466 -11.53 29.38 -10.20
N ALA A 467 -10.86 28.23 -10.36
CA ALA A 467 -11.52 27.02 -10.87
C ALA A 467 -12.61 26.50 -9.93
N ILE A 468 -12.37 26.55 -8.61
CA ILE A 468 -13.36 26.16 -7.59
C ILE A 468 -14.50 27.18 -7.57
N GLU A 469 -14.21 28.48 -7.64
CA GLU A 469 -15.24 29.52 -7.67
C GLU A 469 -16.19 29.35 -8.86
N MET A 470 -15.64 29.09 -10.05
CA MET A 470 -16.42 28.80 -11.26
C MET A 470 -17.30 27.56 -11.11
N LEU A 471 -16.85 26.52 -10.40
CA LEU A 471 -17.64 25.32 -10.18
C LEU A 471 -18.85 25.58 -9.27
N PHE A 472 -18.67 26.38 -8.21
CA PHE A 472 -19.68 26.60 -7.18
C PHE A 472 -20.65 27.75 -7.46
N ASN A 473 -20.27 28.71 -8.31
CA ASN A 473 -21.06 29.92 -8.56
C ASN A 473 -21.56 30.06 -10.01
N ASN A 474 -21.29 29.09 -10.88
CA ASN A 474 -21.79 29.15 -12.25
C ASN A 474 -23.24 28.66 -12.32
N LEU A 475 -24.15 29.60 -12.57
CA LEU A 475 -25.60 29.42 -12.68
C LEU A 475 -26.03 28.47 -13.81
N SER A 476 -25.13 28.12 -14.75
CA SER A 476 -25.45 27.16 -15.83
C SER A 476 -25.48 25.69 -15.38
N TYR A 477 -25.15 25.41 -14.12
CA TYR A 477 -25.20 24.06 -13.51
C TYR A 477 -26.26 23.92 -12.40
N GLN A 478 -27.00 24.98 -12.07
CA GLN A 478 -28.19 24.95 -11.22
C GLN A 478 -29.42 24.67 -12.07
#